data_AF-A0A9E6D1Y1-F1
#
_entry.id   AF-A0A9E6D1Y1-F1
#
_cell.length_a   1.000
_cell.length_b   1.000
_cell.length_c   1.000
_cell.angle_alpha   90.00
_cell.angle_beta   90.00
_cell.angle_gamma   90.00
#
_symmetry.space_group_name_H-M   'P 1'
#
loop_
_entity.id
_entity.type
_entity.pdbx_description
1 polymer ?
#
loop_
_entity_poly.entity_id
_entity_poly.type
_entity_poly.pdbx_seq_one_letter_code
_entity_poly.pdbx_strand_id
1 'polypeptide(L)'
;MPPEETTSNNKPFSQQELGAFQTLVDIVARLRAPGGCPWDREQTHNTLKRNLLEESYEVIEAIDRGDPDVLSDELGDLMVQIAFHADIAKEAGEFQVEDVLRKINSKLVRRHPHVFADGHAEDAQEVERNWEQIKAEERKAKGESKSPVEGIPADLPALAYAQLMQERVGKAGFEWDDVSEVLDKIVEEVAEFKAAVTQEEKVHELGDIMFTLVNLTRWSGAHAEDVLRQANQRFGQRYLTMEAIAEQRGQDFNALPLDQKEQLWQEAKRQLG
;
A
#
# COMPACT_ATOMS: atom_id res chain seq x y z
N MET A 1 42.73 -12.93 -35.85
CA MET A 1 41.27 -12.90 -35.68
C MET A 1 40.88 -11.44 -35.55
N PRO A 2 40.03 -10.91 -36.44
CA PRO A 2 39.53 -9.55 -36.28
C PRO A 2 38.64 -9.49 -35.03
N PRO A 3 38.59 -8.35 -34.32
CA PRO A 3 37.70 -8.19 -33.19
C PRO A 3 36.25 -8.31 -33.68
N GLU A 4 35.44 -9.12 -33.00
CA GLU A 4 34.00 -9.14 -33.19
C GLU A 4 33.46 -7.74 -32.90
N GLU A 5 32.96 -7.08 -33.94
CA GLU A 5 32.14 -5.88 -33.80
C GLU A 5 30.89 -6.30 -33.01
N THR A 6 30.88 -6.02 -31.71
CA THR A 6 29.65 -5.98 -30.94
C THR A 6 28.83 -4.83 -31.49
N THR A 7 27.99 -5.12 -32.48
CA THR A 7 26.95 -4.21 -32.93
C THR A 7 26.03 -3.98 -31.74
N SER A 8 26.31 -2.94 -30.95
CA SER A 8 25.37 -2.37 -30.01
C SER A 8 24.13 -2.06 -30.83
N ASN A 9 23.08 -2.88 -30.67
CA ASN A 9 21.86 -2.78 -31.44
C ASN A 9 21.09 -1.57 -30.91
N ASN A 10 21.57 -0.39 -31.29
CA ASN A 10 21.15 0.87 -30.71
C ASN A 10 19.80 1.35 -31.27
N LYS A 11 19.11 0.51 -32.04
CA LYS A 11 17.84 0.86 -32.68
C LYS A 11 16.76 1.15 -31.62
N PRO A 12 15.95 2.20 -31.83
CA PRO A 12 14.77 2.43 -31.01
C PRO A 12 13.71 1.36 -31.28
N PHE A 13 12.89 1.08 -30.27
CA PHE A 13 11.69 0.25 -30.40
C PHE A 13 10.63 1.00 -31.22
N SER A 14 9.88 0.28 -32.05
CA SER A 14 8.72 0.79 -32.77
C SER A 14 7.53 1.02 -31.83
N GLN A 15 6.59 1.87 -32.23
CA GLN A 15 5.37 2.13 -31.46
C GLN A 15 4.56 0.86 -31.16
N GLN A 16 4.57 -0.12 -32.07
CA GLN A 16 3.90 -1.40 -31.84
C GLN A 16 4.59 -2.24 -30.77
N GLU A 17 5.93 -2.25 -30.74
CA GLU A 17 6.70 -2.98 -29.73
C GLU A 17 6.49 -2.39 -28.34
N LEU A 18 6.40 -1.06 -28.22
CA LEU A 18 6.22 -0.37 -26.93
C LEU A 18 4.95 -0.79 -26.17
N GLY A 19 3.94 -1.38 -26.83
CA GLY A 19 2.74 -1.89 -26.17
C GLY A 19 2.88 -3.25 -25.49
N ALA A 20 4.04 -3.91 -25.57
CA ALA A 20 4.25 -5.24 -25.03
C ALA A 20 5.03 -5.24 -23.71
N PHE A 21 4.57 -6.00 -22.72
CA PHE A 21 5.29 -6.15 -21.44
C PHE A 21 6.71 -6.71 -21.62
N GLN A 22 6.93 -7.60 -22.60
CA GLN A 22 8.27 -8.10 -22.90
C GLN A 22 9.21 -6.97 -23.33
N THR A 23 8.70 -5.97 -24.06
CA THR A 23 9.51 -4.82 -24.49
C THR A 23 9.94 -3.97 -23.30
N LEU A 24 9.12 -3.81 -22.26
CA LEU A 24 9.54 -3.17 -21.01
C LEU A 24 10.71 -3.93 -20.35
N VAL A 25 10.63 -5.26 -20.26
CA VAL A 25 11.71 -6.11 -19.72
C VAL A 25 13.00 -5.93 -20.53
N ASP A 26 12.89 -5.93 -21.87
CA ASP A 26 14.04 -5.75 -22.77
C ASP A 26 14.64 -4.34 -22.66
N ILE A 27 13.81 -3.31 -22.45
CA ILE A 27 14.25 -1.93 -22.20
C ILE A 27 15.08 -1.88 -20.91
N VAL A 28 14.58 -2.42 -19.80
CA VAL A 28 15.28 -2.40 -18.51
C VAL A 28 16.60 -3.16 -18.59
N ALA A 29 16.61 -4.35 -19.22
CA ALA A 29 17.83 -5.11 -19.44
C ALA A 29 18.86 -4.31 -20.27
N ARG A 30 18.41 -3.57 -21.30
CA ARG A 30 19.29 -2.71 -22.10
C ARG A 30 19.80 -1.49 -21.32
N LEU A 31 18.98 -0.91 -20.45
CA LEU A 31 19.38 0.20 -19.58
C LEU A 31 20.48 -0.23 -18.61
N ARG A 32 20.40 -1.45 -18.08
CA ARG A 32 21.36 -1.99 -17.11
C ARG A 32 22.61 -2.61 -17.73
N ALA A 33 22.57 -3.00 -19.00
CA ALA A 33 23.69 -3.60 -19.72
C ALA A 33 24.93 -2.67 -19.84
N PRO A 34 26.13 -3.21 -20.14
CA PRO A 34 27.30 -2.41 -20.48
C PRO A 34 27.02 -1.45 -21.65
N GLY A 35 27.31 -0.16 -21.47
CA GLY A 35 26.97 0.89 -22.43
C GLY A 35 25.55 1.45 -22.31
N GLY A 36 24.74 0.91 -21.38
CA GLY A 36 23.46 1.48 -20.94
C GLY A 36 23.62 2.64 -19.96
N CYS A 37 22.54 2.97 -19.26
CA CYS A 37 22.49 4.06 -18.30
C CYS A 37 23.31 3.75 -17.03
N PRO A 38 24.27 4.61 -16.64
CA PRO A 38 25.08 4.40 -15.45
C PRO A 38 24.26 4.29 -14.16
N TRP A 39 23.21 5.10 -14.01
CA TRP A 39 22.37 5.10 -12.82
C TRP A 39 21.56 3.81 -12.70
N ASP A 40 20.95 3.34 -13.79
CA ASP A 40 20.15 2.11 -13.80
C ASP A 40 21.00 0.87 -13.47
N ARG A 41 22.24 0.84 -14.00
CA ARG A 41 23.19 -0.26 -13.76
C ARG A 41 23.65 -0.34 -12.30
N GLU A 42 23.75 0.79 -11.59
CA GLU A 42 24.14 0.81 -10.18
C GLU A 42 23.01 0.37 -9.23
N GLN A 43 21.78 0.21 -9.72
CA GLN A 43 20.65 -0.17 -8.88
C GLN A 43 20.74 -1.62 -8.39
N THR A 44 20.32 -1.81 -7.14
CA THR A 44 20.19 -3.09 -6.46
C THR A 44 18.78 -3.22 -5.88
N HIS A 45 18.38 -4.42 -5.42
CA HIS A 45 17.11 -4.58 -4.72
C HIS A 45 16.94 -3.63 -3.54
N ASN A 46 18.03 -3.31 -2.83
CA ASN A 46 17.98 -2.46 -1.65
C ASN A 46 17.81 -0.97 -2.00
N THR A 47 18.45 -0.50 -3.08
CA THR A 47 18.35 0.91 -3.48
C THR A 47 16.98 1.25 -4.06
N LEU A 48 16.33 0.27 -4.70
CA LEU A 48 15.01 0.43 -5.32
C LEU A 48 13.82 0.33 -4.35
N LYS A 49 14.03 -0.12 -3.10
CA LYS A 49 12.93 -0.23 -2.12
C LYS A 49 12.18 1.08 -1.92
N ARG A 50 12.90 2.21 -1.93
CA ARG A 50 12.29 3.54 -1.75
C ARG A 50 11.40 3.88 -2.95
N ASN A 51 11.91 3.72 -4.16
CA ASN A 51 11.15 3.96 -5.38
C ASN A 51 9.90 3.09 -5.43
N LEU A 52 9.99 1.79 -5.14
CA LEU A 52 8.82 0.92 -5.08
C LEU A 52 7.73 1.42 -4.11
N LEU A 53 8.13 1.97 -2.97
CA LEU A 53 7.21 2.54 -2.00
C LEU A 53 6.58 3.85 -2.52
N GLU A 54 7.39 4.71 -3.14
CA GLU A 54 6.95 5.97 -3.76
C GLU A 54 5.92 5.68 -4.86
N GLU A 55 6.24 4.85 -5.85
CA GLU A 55 5.31 4.50 -6.95
C GLU A 55 4.02 3.85 -6.43
N SER A 56 4.11 3.05 -5.35
CA SER A 56 2.92 2.46 -4.74
C SER A 56 1.98 3.52 -4.17
N TYR A 57 2.52 4.60 -3.60
CA TYR A 57 1.70 5.71 -3.09
C TYR A 57 1.19 6.62 -4.21
N GLU A 58 1.93 6.81 -5.30
CA GLU A 58 1.47 7.56 -6.47
C GLU A 58 0.30 6.86 -7.17
N VAL A 59 0.36 5.52 -7.31
CA VAL A 59 -0.81 4.72 -7.76
C VAL A 59 -2.02 4.91 -6.83
N ILE A 60 -1.82 4.85 -5.51
CA ILE A 60 -2.91 5.05 -4.54
C ILE A 60 -3.51 6.45 -4.69
N GLU A 61 -2.68 7.47 -4.83
CA GLU A 61 -3.14 8.84 -5.03
C GLU A 61 -3.92 9.01 -6.34
N ALA A 62 -3.47 8.39 -7.44
CA ALA A 62 -4.17 8.40 -8.71
C ALA A 62 -5.56 7.76 -8.61
N ILE A 63 -5.67 6.64 -7.87
CA ILE A 63 -6.96 6.00 -7.56
C ILE A 63 -7.86 6.94 -6.74
N ASP A 64 -7.32 7.54 -5.66
CA ASP A 64 -8.07 8.44 -4.77
C ASP A 64 -8.59 9.67 -5.54
N ARG A 65 -7.85 10.16 -6.54
CA ARG A 65 -8.24 11.29 -7.41
C ARG A 65 -9.20 10.90 -8.54
N GLY A 66 -9.29 9.61 -8.88
CA GLY A 66 -10.13 9.12 -9.98
C GLY A 66 -9.66 9.57 -11.36
N ASP A 67 -8.35 9.79 -11.53
CA ASP A 67 -7.75 10.21 -12.80
C ASP A 67 -7.19 8.98 -13.56
N PRO A 68 -7.85 8.52 -14.64
CA PRO A 68 -7.45 7.31 -15.35
C PRO A 68 -6.15 7.46 -16.14
N ASP A 69 -5.80 8.67 -16.58
CA ASP A 69 -4.59 8.90 -17.36
C ASP A 69 -3.38 8.83 -16.43
N VAL A 70 -3.44 9.54 -15.29
CA VAL A 70 -2.40 9.45 -14.25
C VAL A 70 -2.29 8.02 -13.72
N LEU A 71 -3.42 7.35 -13.43
CA LEU A 71 -3.39 5.97 -12.96
C LEU A 71 -2.69 5.03 -13.95
N SER A 72 -2.90 5.22 -15.26
CA SER A 72 -2.23 4.42 -16.29
C SER A 72 -0.71 4.62 -16.27
N ASP A 73 -0.26 5.86 -16.07
CA ASP A 73 1.16 6.20 -16.01
C ASP A 73 1.82 5.59 -14.75
N GLU A 74 1.22 5.78 -13.56
CA GLU A 74 1.77 5.28 -12.29
C GLU A 74 1.80 3.74 -12.22
N LEU A 75 0.81 3.07 -12.81
CA LEU A 75 0.83 1.61 -12.95
C LEU A 75 2.00 1.15 -13.84
N GLY A 76 2.37 1.95 -14.84
CA GLY A 76 3.56 1.73 -15.66
C GLY A 76 4.84 1.80 -14.84
N ASP A 77 4.99 2.81 -13.98
CA ASP A 77 6.15 2.97 -13.11
C ASP A 77 6.26 1.83 -12.08
N LEU A 78 5.12 1.35 -11.55
CA LEU A 78 5.10 0.15 -10.73
C LEU A 78 5.55 -1.11 -11.51
N MET A 79 5.19 -1.23 -12.80
CA MET A 79 5.68 -2.31 -13.65
C MET A 79 7.18 -2.22 -13.91
N VAL A 80 7.73 -1.01 -14.05
CA VAL A 80 9.19 -0.78 -14.19
C VAL A 80 9.92 -1.35 -12.99
N GLN A 81 9.41 -1.14 -11.76
CA GLN A 81 10.02 -1.72 -10.56
C GLN A 81 10.09 -3.26 -10.61
N ILE A 82 9.01 -3.92 -11.05
CA ILE A 82 8.99 -5.39 -11.21
C ILE A 82 10.05 -5.83 -12.23
N ALA A 83 10.17 -5.14 -13.36
CA ALA A 83 11.16 -5.43 -14.40
C ALA A 83 12.60 -5.26 -13.88
N PHE A 84 12.89 -4.20 -13.11
CA PHE A 84 14.19 -4.00 -12.48
C PHE A 84 14.55 -5.11 -11.50
N HIS A 85 13.63 -5.48 -10.60
CA HIS A 85 13.88 -6.57 -9.65
C HIS A 85 14.09 -7.91 -10.38
N ALA A 86 13.34 -8.18 -11.46
CA ALA A 86 13.53 -9.39 -12.25
C ALA A 86 14.89 -9.42 -12.97
N ASP A 87 15.34 -8.29 -13.53
CA ASP A 87 16.63 -8.19 -14.21
C ASP A 87 17.81 -8.37 -13.23
N ILE A 88 17.78 -7.68 -12.08
CA ILE A 88 18.79 -7.82 -11.01
C ILE A 88 18.91 -9.28 -10.55
N ALA A 89 17.77 -9.96 -10.33
CA ALA A 89 17.76 -11.35 -9.90
C ALA A 89 18.27 -12.32 -10.98
N LYS A 90 17.99 -12.00 -12.26
CA LYS A 90 18.49 -12.76 -13.40
C LYS A 90 20.01 -12.65 -13.53
N GLU A 91 20.58 -11.46 -13.35
CA GLU A 91 22.03 -11.25 -13.31
C GLU A 91 22.70 -12.05 -12.18
N ALA A 92 22.03 -12.17 -11.03
CA ALA A 92 22.49 -12.98 -9.90
C ALA A 92 22.28 -14.50 -10.08
N GLY A 93 21.58 -14.94 -11.14
CA GLY A 93 21.26 -16.35 -11.38
C GLY A 93 20.21 -16.92 -10.42
N GLU A 94 19.38 -16.08 -9.81
CA GLU A 94 18.42 -16.46 -8.77
C GLU A 94 17.03 -16.80 -9.34
N PHE A 95 16.45 -15.90 -10.13
CA PHE A 95 15.17 -16.09 -10.82
C PHE A 95 15.01 -15.10 -11.98
N GLN A 96 14.05 -15.38 -12.86
CA GLN A 96 13.72 -14.54 -14.02
C GLN A 96 12.26 -14.08 -13.95
N VAL A 97 11.87 -13.14 -14.82
CA VAL A 97 10.48 -12.63 -14.86
C VAL A 97 9.47 -13.75 -15.13
N GLU A 98 9.83 -14.75 -15.94
CA GLU A 98 9.00 -15.92 -16.24
C GLU A 98 8.74 -16.77 -15.00
N ASP A 99 9.69 -16.84 -14.06
CA ASP A 99 9.51 -17.55 -12.79
C ASP A 99 8.51 -16.82 -11.90
N VAL A 100 8.58 -15.48 -11.86
CA VAL A 100 7.61 -14.63 -11.15
C VAL A 100 6.21 -14.85 -11.72
N LEU A 101 6.06 -14.76 -13.05
CA LEU A 101 4.80 -14.97 -13.76
C LEU A 101 4.25 -16.37 -13.53
N ARG A 102 5.08 -17.41 -13.65
CA ARG A 102 4.66 -18.79 -13.41
C ARG A 102 4.18 -18.97 -11.98
N LYS A 103 4.89 -18.43 -10.99
CA LYS A 103 4.51 -18.51 -9.57
C LYS A 103 3.17 -17.82 -9.29
N ILE A 104 2.94 -16.60 -9.79
CA ILE A 104 1.68 -15.88 -9.55
C ILE A 104 0.52 -16.52 -10.31
N ASN A 105 0.71 -16.89 -11.59
CA ASN A 105 -0.34 -17.50 -12.40
C ASN A 105 -0.78 -18.86 -11.83
N SER A 106 0.18 -19.72 -11.44
CA SER A 106 -0.13 -21.01 -10.83
C SER A 106 -0.89 -20.85 -9.50
N LYS A 107 -0.52 -19.83 -8.71
CA LYS A 107 -1.19 -19.49 -7.45
C LYS A 107 -2.61 -18.98 -7.70
N LEU A 108 -2.81 -18.08 -8.66
CA LEU A 108 -4.14 -17.55 -8.99
C LEU A 108 -5.06 -18.64 -9.51
N VAL A 109 -4.60 -19.50 -10.43
CA VAL A 109 -5.38 -20.64 -10.94
C VAL A 109 -5.78 -21.58 -9.81
N ARG A 110 -4.83 -22.00 -8.97
CA ARG A 110 -5.10 -22.91 -7.84
C ARG A 110 -6.09 -22.33 -6.84
N ARG A 111 -6.00 -21.02 -6.57
CA ARG A 111 -6.82 -20.36 -5.55
C ARG A 111 -8.19 -19.89 -6.06
N HIS A 112 -8.48 -20.05 -7.36
CA HIS A 112 -9.79 -19.78 -7.95
C HIS A 112 -10.36 -21.04 -8.63
N PRO A 113 -10.58 -22.14 -7.88
CA PRO A 113 -11.12 -23.37 -8.46
C PRO A 113 -12.51 -23.18 -9.05
N HIS A 114 -13.28 -22.18 -8.58
CA HIS A 114 -14.59 -21.81 -9.13
C HIS A 114 -14.52 -21.15 -10.52
N VAL A 115 -13.35 -20.67 -10.94
CA VAL A 115 -13.12 -20.10 -12.29
C VAL A 115 -12.41 -21.11 -13.20
N PHE A 116 -11.42 -21.83 -12.67
CA PHE A 116 -10.48 -22.63 -13.48
C PHE A 116 -10.61 -24.15 -13.30
N ALA A 117 -11.58 -24.63 -12.50
CA ALA A 117 -11.82 -26.04 -12.23
C ALA A 117 -13.29 -26.28 -11.87
N ASP A 118 -13.59 -27.37 -11.16
CA ASP A 118 -14.94 -27.77 -10.74
C ASP A 118 -15.35 -27.18 -9.36
N GLY A 119 -14.73 -26.07 -8.94
CA GLY A 119 -15.09 -25.41 -7.69
C GLY A 119 -16.42 -24.65 -7.78
N HIS A 120 -16.99 -24.29 -6.65
CA HIS A 120 -18.21 -23.48 -6.56
C HIS A 120 -17.99 -22.31 -5.61
N ALA A 121 -18.60 -21.16 -5.93
CA ALA A 121 -18.73 -20.03 -5.02
C ALA A 121 -19.94 -19.20 -5.47
N GLU A 122 -20.89 -18.99 -4.57
CA GLU A 122 -22.14 -18.27 -4.85
C GLU A 122 -21.98 -16.76 -4.74
N ASP A 123 -21.07 -16.32 -3.87
CA ASP A 123 -20.84 -14.91 -3.60
C ASP A 123 -19.37 -14.62 -3.20
N ALA A 124 -19.06 -13.33 -3.05
CA ALA A 124 -17.72 -12.87 -2.69
C ALA A 124 -17.27 -13.36 -1.30
N GLN A 125 -18.19 -13.54 -0.35
CA GLN A 125 -17.85 -14.02 0.99
C GLN A 125 -17.43 -15.50 0.94
N GLU A 126 -18.10 -16.31 0.13
CA GLU A 126 -17.72 -17.69 -0.11
C GLU A 126 -16.39 -17.80 -0.83
N VAL A 127 -16.13 -16.94 -1.82
CA VAL A 127 -14.81 -16.84 -2.46
C VAL A 127 -13.72 -16.56 -1.42
N GLU A 128 -13.93 -15.59 -0.52
CA GLU A 128 -12.96 -15.26 0.52
C GLU A 128 -12.71 -16.42 1.50
N ARG A 129 -13.77 -17.10 1.96
CA ARG A 129 -13.66 -18.29 2.82
C ARG A 129 -12.85 -19.39 2.15
N ASN A 130 -13.16 -19.70 0.90
CA ASN A 130 -12.45 -20.70 0.10
C ASN A 130 -10.97 -20.31 -0.07
N TRP A 131 -10.69 -19.02 -0.28
CA TRP A 131 -9.33 -18.51 -0.43
C TRP A 131 -8.49 -18.69 0.84
N GLU A 132 -9.06 -18.39 2.00
CA GLU A 132 -8.40 -18.57 3.30
C GLU A 132 -8.17 -20.04 3.64
N GLN A 133 -9.12 -20.92 3.33
CA GLN A 133 -8.93 -22.37 3.49
C GLN A 133 -7.76 -22.88 2.65
N ILE A 134 -7.72 -22.54 1.35
CA ILE A 134 -6.63 -22.95 0.46
C ILE A 134 -5.28 -22.40 0.96
N LYS A 135 -5.23 -21.14 1.42
CA LYS A 135 -4.01 -20.58 2.04
C LYS A 135 -3.56 -21.37 3.27
N ALA A 136 -4.49 -21.77 4.14
CA ALA A 136 -4.18 -22.53 5.34
C ALA A 136 -3.61 -23.92 5.00
N GLU A 137 -4.19 -24.60 4.01
CA GLU A 137 -3.70 -25.89 3.50
C GLU A 137 -2.30 -25.76 2.88
N GLU A 138 -2.06 -24.71 2.09
CA GLU A 138 -0.74 -24.41 1.50
C GLU A 138 0.34 -24.19 2.58
N ARG A 139 0.03 -23.43 3.65
CA ARG A 139 0.94 -23.22 4.78
C ARG A 139 1.26 -24.52 5.49
N LYS A 140 0.22 -25.33 5.76
CA LYS A 140 0.38 -26.66 6.39
C LYS A 140 1.25 -27.58 5.55
N ALA A 141 1.07 -27.60 4.23
CA ALA A 141 1.87 -28.41 3.30
C ALA A 141 3.36 -28.01 3.27
N LYS A 142 3.67 -26.74 3.54
CA LYS A 142 5.05 -26.24 3.66
C LYS A 142 5.67 -26.43 5.04
N GLY A 143 4.93 -26.99 6.01
CA GLY A 143 5.37 -27.08 7.40
C GLY A 143 5.47 -25.72 8.10
N GLU A 144 4.84 -24.68 7.56
CA GLU A 144 4.82 -23.34 8.15
C GLU A 144 3.72 -23.30 9.23
N SER A 145 4.13 -23.43 10.50
CA SER A 145 3.27 -23.11 11.65
C SER A 145 3.75 -21.80 12.25
N LYS A 146 3.23 -20.68 11.74
CA LYS A 146 3.50 -19.35 12.28
C LYS A 146 2.32 -18.88 13.12
N SER A 147 2.62 -18.23 14.24
CA SER A 147 1.60 -17.52 15.01
C SER A 147 0.88 -16.48 14.13
N PRO A 148 -0.41 -16.16 14.37
CA PRO A 148 -1.10 -15.09 13.64
C PRO A 148 -0.36 -13.75 13.68
N VAL A 149 0.41 -13.49 14.75
CA VAL A 149 1.20 -12.26 14.93
C VAL A 149 2.63 -12.35 14.34
N GLU A 150 3.03 -13.50 13.78
CA GLU A 150 4.35 -13.68 13.16
C GLU A 150 4.31 -13.47 11.63
N GLY A 151 5.44 -13.03 11.06
CA GLY A 151 5.56 -12.85 9.61
C GLY A 151 4.67 -11.73 9.06
N ILE A 152 4.35 -10.74 9.88
CA ILE A 152 3.87 -9.43 9.43
C ILE A 152 5.13 -8.63 9.04
N PRO A 153 5.21 -8.02 7.85
CA PRO A 153 6.38 -7.26 7.46
C PRO A 153 6.63 -6.10 8.42
N ALA A 154 7.84 -6.03 8.99
CA ALA A 154 8.19 -5.04 9.99
C ALA A 154 8.24 -3.60 9.43
N ASP A 155 8.44 -3.46 8.12
CA ASP A 155 8.50 -2.17 7.42
C ASP A 155 7.11 -1.61 7.08
N LEU A 156 6.02 -2.31 7.44
CA LEU A 156 4.67 -1.77 7.24
C LEU A 156 4.47 -0.52 8.12
N PRO A 157 3.76 0.51 7.59
CA PRO A 157 3.20 1.57 8.42
C PRO A 157 2.42 1.01 9.61
N ALA A 158 2.46 1.73 10.74
CA ALA A 158 1.96 1.21 12.01
C ALA A 158 0.47 0.85 11.99
N LEU A 159 -0.38 1.61 11.27
CA LEU A 159 -1.81 1.30 11.20
C LEU A 159 -2.07 0.08 10.32
N ALA A 160 -1.38 -0.03 9.17
CA ALA A 160 -1.45 -1.21 8.32
C ALA A 160 -0.94 -2.48 9.04
N TYR A 161 0.14 -2.35 9.81
CA TYR A 161 0.67 -3.42 10.64
C TYR A 161 -0.34 -3.88 11.70
N ALA A 162 -0.89 -2.93 12.46
CA ALA A 162 -1.90 -3.22 13.49
C ALA A 162 -3.16 -3.85 12.88
N GLN A 163 -3.66 -3.31 11.76
CA GLN A 163 -4.84 -3.83 11.09
C GLN A 163 -4.61 -5.27 10.59
N LEU A 164 -3.49 -5.53 9.90
CA LEU A 164 -3.16 -6.87 9.42
C LEU A 164 -2.98 -7.85 10.58
N MET A 165 -2.41 -7.41 11.71
CA MET A 165 -2.32 -8.23 12.91
C MET A 165 -3.72 -8.60 13.43
N GLN A 166 -4.59 -7.60 13.59
CA GLN A 166 -5.96 -7.75 14.08
C GLN A 166 -6.79 -8.66 13.17
N GLU A 167 -6.67 -8.52 11.84
CA GLU A 167 -7.31 -9.42 10.87
C GLU A 167 -6.85 -10.87 11.03
N ARG A 168 -5.56 -11.11 11.27
CA ARG A 168 -5.02 -12.46 11.44
C ARG A 168 -5.45 -13.10 12.76
N VAL A 169 -5.43 -12.35 13.87
CA VAL A 169 -5.90 -12.87 15.17
C VAL A 169 -7.41 -13.08 15.18
N GLY A 170 -8.18 -12.19 14.53
CA GLY A 170 -9.61 -12.37 14.34
C GLY A 170 -9.95 -13.64 13.56
N LYS A 171 -9.24 -13.90 12.45
CA LYS A 171 -9.33 -15.17 11.70
C LYS A 171 -8.93 -16.41 12.51
N ALA A 172 -8.14 -16.24 13.58
CA ALA A 172 -7.77 -17.31 14.50
C ALA A 172 -8.77 -17.47 15.66
N GLY A 173 -9.86 -16.69 15.69
CA GLY A 173 -10.92 -16.76 16.69
C GLY A 173 -10.73 -15.81 17.88
N PHE A 174 -9.78 -14.88 17.82
CA PHE A 174 -9.63 -13.82 18.81
C PHE A 174 -10.26 -12.53 18.29
N GLU A 175 -11.58 -12.44 18.44
CA GLU A 175 -12.44 -11.42 17.85
C GLU A 175 -13.61 -11.09 18.79
N TRP A 176 -14.11 -9.87 18.73
CA TRP A 176 -15.34 -9.47 19.43
C TRP A 176 -16.59 -9.96 18.68
N ASP A 177 -17.73 -10.08 19.36
CA ASP A 177 -18.97 -10.51 18.70
C ASP A 177 -19.74 -9.34 18.06
N ASP A 178 -19.53 -8.11 18.56
CA ASP A 178 -20.23 -6.90 18.10
C ASP A 178 -19.32 -5.66 18.10
N VAL A 179 -19.58 -4.73 17.18
CA VAL A 179 -18.88 -3.44 17.08
C VAL A 179 -19.06 -2.57 18.33
N SER A 180 -20.17 -2.73 19.07
CA SER A 180 -20.40 -2.04 20.34
C SER A 180 -19.33 -2.36 21.37
N GLU A 181 -18.83 -3.60 21.40
CA GLU A 181 -17.77 -4.00 22.32
C GLU A 181 -16.44 -3.29 21.99
N VAL A 182 -16.18 -3.04 20.71
CA VAL A 182 -15.03 -2.24 20.28
C VAL A 182 -15.17 -0.79 20.71
N LEU A 183 -16.37 -0.22 20.59
CA LEU A 183 -16.65 1.15 21.06
C LEU A 183 -16.53 1.27 22.58
N ASP A 184 -17.03 0.28 23.32
CA ASP A 184 -16.89 0.22 24.78
C ASP A 184 -15.41 0.12 25.18
N LYS A 185 -14.61 -0.66 24.45
CA LYS A 185 -13.17 -0.74 24.66
C LYS A 185 -12.48 0.62 24.42
N ILE A 186 -12.86 1.37 23.39
CA ILE A 186 -12.32 2.75 23.19
C ILE A 186 -12.63 3.64 24.40
N VAL A 187 -13.84 3.54 24.97
CA VAL A 187 -14.21 4.31 26.16
C VAL A 187 -13.38 3.90 27.38
N GLU A 188 -13.12 2.60 27.54
CA GLU A 188 -12.23 2.04 28.56
C GLU A 188 -10.80 2.58 28.41
N GLU A 189 -10.18 2.48 27.23
CA GLU A 189 -8.81 2.97 26.99
C GLU A 189 -8.68 4.49 27.26
N VAL A 190 -9.70 5.28 26.91
CA VAL A 190 -9.74 6.72 27.22
C VAL A 190 -9.87 6.98 28.72
N ALA A 191 -10.57 6.11 29.46
CA ALA A 191 -10.66 6.20 30.91
C ALA A 191 -9.32 5.84 31.58
N GLU A 192 -8.63 4.81 31.09
CA GLU A 192 -7.29 4.40 31.54
C GLU A 192 -6.27 5.52 31.30
N PHE A 193 -6.26 6.12 30.10
CA PHE A 193 -5.43 7.30 29.80
C PHE A 193 -5.67 8.47 30.77
N LYS A 194 -6.91 8.71 31.20
CA LYS A 194 -7.24 9.76 32.17
C LYS A 194 -6.79 9.42 33.58
N ALA A 195 -6.79 8.13 33.94
CA ALA A 195 -6.37 7.64 35.25
C ALA A 195 -4.84 7.53 35.38
N ALA A 196 -4.13 7.38 34.26
CA ALA A 196 -2.68 7.30 34.20
C ALA A 196 -1.99 8.50 34.89
N VAL A 197 -1.04 8.20 35.77
CA VAL A 197 -0.38 9.20 36.62
C VAL A 197 0.92 9.65 35.99
N THR A 198 1.67 8.71 35.43
CA THR A 198 2.98 8.95 34.83
C THR A 198 2.86 9.24 33.33
N GLN A 199 3.89 9.87 32.77
CA GLN A 199 3.96 10.09 31.33
C GLN A 199 4.12 8.77 30.56
N GLU A 200 4.79 7.79 31.14
CA GLU A 200 5.00 6.47 30.53
C GLU A 200 3.68 5.72 30.39
N GLU A 201 2.90 5.64 31.47
CA GLU A 201 1.53 5.08 31.44
C GLU A 201 0.68 5.82 30.40
N LYS A 202 0.69 7.15 30.37
CA LYS A 202 -0.08 7.92 29.36
C LYS A 202 0.31 7.58 27.92
N VAL A 203 1.60 7.37 27.64
CA VAL A 203 2.06 7.00 26.30
C VAL A 203 1.65 5.58 25.95
N HIS A 204 1.67 4.66 26.93
CA HIS A 204 1.15 3.30 26.79
C HIS A 204 -0.34 3.32 26.40
N GLU A 205 -1.18 4.00 27.20
CA GLU A 205 -2.62 4.10 26.93
C GLU A 205 -2.94 4.79 25.60
N LEU A 206 -2.11 5.76 25.16
CA LEU A 206 -2.26 6.35 23.81
C LEU A 206 -2.05 5.30 22.70
N GLY A 207 -1.12 4.37 22.90
CA GLY A 207 -0.90 3.25 22.00
C GLY A 207 -2.13 2.34 21.91
N ASP A 208 -2.74 2.01 23.06
CA ASP A 208 -3.92 1.14 23.12
C ASP A 208 -5.17 1.81 22.55
N ILE A 209 -5.33 3.12 22.75
CA ILE A 209 -6.36 3.91 22.05
C ILE A 209 -6.17 3.81 20.53
N MET A 210 -4.95 4.04 20.02
CA MET A 210 -4.67 3.95 18.58
C MET A 210 -4.92 2.54 18.04
N PHE A 211 -4.48 1.51 18.75
CA PHE A 211 -4.69 0.11 18.38
C PHE A 211 -6.18 -0.23 18.33
N THR A 212 -6.97 0.22 19.30
CA THR A 212 -8.43 -0.02 19.34
C THR A 212 -9.17 0.78 18.26
N LEU A 213 -8.71 2.00 17.93
CA LEU A 213 -9.25 2.76 16.80
C LEU A 213 -9.01 2.04 15.46
N VAL A 214 -7.83 1.43 15.26
CA VAL A 214 -7.57 0.58 14.08
C VAL A 214 -8.58 -0.58 14.03
N ASN A 215 -8.88 -1.18 15.19
CA ASN A 215 -9.86 -2.26 15.24
C ASN A 215 -11.27 -1.80 14.84
N LEU A 216 -11.68 -0.60 15.27
CA LEU A 216 -12.94 0.01 14.85
C LEU A 216 -12.98 0.27 13.34
N THR A 217 -11.87 0.71 12.73
CA THR A 217 -11.81 0.90 11.26
C THR A 217 -12.02 -0.41 10.51
N ARG A 218 -11.42 -1.51 11.00
CA ARG A 218 -11.58 -2.85 10.43
C ARG A 218 -13.03 -3.34 10.52
N TRP A 219 -13.68 -3.17 11.68
CA TRP A 219 -15.12 -3.49 11.85
C TRP A 219 -16.03 -2.66 10.94
N SER A 220 -15.61 -1.45 10.58
CA SER A 220 -16.33 -0.59 9.65
C SER A 220 -16.08 -0.97 8.17
N GLY A 221 -15.29 -2.00 7.89
CA GLY A 221 -14.90 -2.41 6.55
C GLY A 221 -13.95 -1.43 5.86
N ALA A 222 -13.24 -0.60 6.62
CA ALA A 222 -12.33 0.42 6.11
C ALA A 222 -10.85 0.04 6.36
N HIS A 223 -9.96 0.64 5.59
CA HIS A 223 -8.51 0.54 5.79
C HIS A 223 -8.01 1.71 6.63
N ALA A 224 -7.32 1.43 7.74
CA ALA A 224 -6.93 2.41 8.74
C ALA A 224 -5.98 3.50 8.16
N GLU A 225 -5.00 3.10 7.35
CA GLU A 225 -4.11 4.04 6.67
C GLU A 225 -4.89 4.96 5.72
N ASP A 226 -5.86 4.43 4.98
CA ASP A 226 -6.67 5.21 4.04
C ASP A 226 -7.58 6.20 4.79
N VAL A 227 -8.21 5.75 5.88
CA VAL A 227 -9.05 6.60 6.73
C VAL A 227 -8.27 7.81 7.25
N LEU A 228 -7.05 7.59 7.75
CA LEU A 228 -6.21 8.67 8.26
C LEU A 228 -5.65 9.54 7.12
N ARG A 229 -5.20 8.94 6.01
CA ARG A 229 -4.70 9.67 4.84
C ARG A 229 -5.77 10.62 4.29
N GLN A 230 -6.99 10.15 4.11
CA GLN A 230 -8.11 10.98 3.67
C GLN A 230 -8.47 12.07 4.68
N ALA A 231 -8.36 11.79 5.99
CA ALA A 231 -8.54 12.82 7.03
C ALA A 231 -7.49 13.93 6.93
N ASN A 232 -6.22 13.56 6.70
CA ASN A 232 -5.12 14.49 6.51
C ASN A 232 -5.32 15.36 5.25
N GLN A 233 -5.73 14.75 4.14
CA GLN A 233 -6.06 15.46 2.89
C GLN A 233 -7.19 16.48 3.11
N ARG A 234 -8.31 16.06 3.75
CA ARG A 234 -9.42 16.98 4.08
C ARG A 234 -8.96 18.12 4.98
N PHE A 235 -8.10 17.85 5.97
CA PHE A 235 -7.55 18.89 6.83
C PHE A 235 -6.70 19.89 6.03
N GLY A 236 -5.77 19.40 5.21
CA GLY A 236 -4.90 20.23 4.37
C GLY A 236 -5.69 21.09 3.40
N GLN A 237 -6.68 20.53 2.71
CA GLN A 237 -7.52 21.28 1.77
C GLN A 237 -8.33 22.37 2.48
N ARG A 238 -8.85 22.09 3.67
CA ARG A 238 -9.54 23.10 4.50
C ARG A 238 -8.59 24.21 4.93
N TYR A 239 -7.38 23.86 5.38
CA TYR A 239 -6.37 24.83 5.79
C TYR A 239 -5.97 25.77 4.64
N LEU A 240 -5.64 25.22 3.47
CA LEU A 240 -5.32 26.01 2.26
C LEU A 240 -6.49 26.92 1.84
N THR A 241 -7.73 26.42 1.96
CA THR A 241 -8.92 27.23 1.68
C THR A 241 -9.06 28.39 2.66
N MET A 242 -8.74 28.20 3.94
CA MET A 242 -8.74 29.28 4.92
C MET A 242 -7.70 30.35 4.59
N GLU A 243 -6.49 29.95 4.18
CA GLU A 243 -5.44 30.87 3.74
C GLU A 243 -5.90 31.69 2.52
N ALA A 244 -6.50 31.03 1.52
CA ALA A 244 -7.03 31.70 0.34
C ALA A 244 -8.16 32.70 0.68
N ILE A 245 -9.08 32.34 1.59
CA ILE A 245 -10.15 33.25 2.03
C ILE A 245 -9.57 34.46 2.77
N ALA A 246 -8.59 34.25 3.66
CA ALA A 246 -7.94 35.34 4.38
C ALA A 246 -7.20 36.30 3.42
N GLU A 247 -6.47 35.74 2.45
CA GLU A 247 -5.78 36.51 1.42
C GLU A 247 -6.76 37.34 0.59
N GLN A 248 -7.88 36.75 0.14
CA GLN A 248 -8.94 37.47 -0.58
C GLN A 248 -9.54 38.64 0.23
N ARG A 249 -9.51 38.55 1.56
CA ARG A 249 -9.97 39.60 2.48
C ARG A 249 -8.87 40.60 2.84
N GLY A 250 -7.67 40.47 2.29
CA GLY A 250 -6.51 41.31 2.62
C GLY A 250 -6.04 41.13 4.06
N GLN A 251 -6.27 39.96 4.65
CA GLN A 251 -5.88 39.63 6.02
C GLN A 251 -4.62 38.77 6.02
N ASP A 252 -3.68 39.05 6.94
CA ASP A 252 -2.57 38.13 7.21
C ASP A 252 -3.09 36.96 8.06
N PHE A 253 -3.25 35.80 7.43
CA PHE A 253 -3.77 34.60 8.06
C PHE A 253 -2.98 34.21 9.32
N ASN A 254 -1.66 34.37 9.33
CA ASN A 254 -0.84 33.95 10.46
C ASN A 254 -1.08 34.80 11.71
N ALA A 255 -1.31 36.09 11.50
CA ALA A 255 -1.61 37.06 12.55
C ALA A 255 -3.05 36.97 13.10
N LEU A 256 -3.94 36.22 12.45
CA LEU A 256 -5.31 36.07 12.91
C LEU A 256 -5.38 35.32 14.26
N PRO A 257 -6.20 35.79 15.21
CA PRO A 257 -6.47 35.06 16.44
C PRO A 257 -7.28 33.78 16.16
N LEU A 258 -7.24 32.83 17.10
CA LEU A 258 -7.79 31.48 16.92
C LEU A 258 -9.29 31.48 16.64
N ASP A 259 -10.05 32.40 17.24
CA ASP A 259 -11.49 32.57 17.00
C ASP A 259 -11.79 32.98 15.55
N GLN A 260 -10.97 33.85 14.95
CA GLN A 260 -11.10 34.22 13.54
C GLN A 260 -10.65 33.09 12.61
N LYS A 261 -9.60 32.35 12.97
CA LYS A 261 -9.20 31.12 12.26
C LYS A 261 -10.30 30.06 12.31
N GLU A 262 -10.98 29.90 13.45
CA GLU A 262 -12.11 28.97 13.58
C GLU A 262 -13.29 29.40 12.68
N GLN A 263 -13.59 30.69 12.58
CA GLN A 263 -14.61 31.19 11.64
C GLN A 263 -14.26 30.84 10.18
N LEU A 264 -13.00 31.04 9.79
CA LEU A 264 -12.51 30.65 8.47
C LEU A 264 -12.57 29.13 8.27
N TRP A 265 -12.24 28.33 9.28
CA TRP A 265 -12.32 26.87 9.23
C TRP A 265 -13.76 26.40 8.97
N GLN A 266 -14.74 26.95 9.69
CA GLN A 266 -16.16 26.64 9.46
C GLN A 266 -16.62 27.08 8.07
N GLU A 267 -16.08 28.16 7.52
CA GLU A 267 -16.35 28.59 6.14
C GLU A 267 -15.74 27.65 5.11
N ALA A 268 -14.47 27.25 5.27
CA ALA A 268 -13.82 26.27 4.43
C ALA A 268 -14.57 24.93 4.41
N LYS A 269 -15.07 24.48 5.58
CA LYS A 269 -15.96 23.30 5.64
C LYS A 269 -17.20 23.49 4.79
N ARG A 270 -17.90 24.62 4.90
CA ARG A 270 -19.11 24.88 4.10
C ARG A 270 -18.85 24.92 2.59
N GLN A 271 -17.67 25.37 2.15
CA GLN A 271 -17.32 25.41 0.72
C GLN A 271 -16.96 24.02 0.16
N LEU A 272 -16.32 23.17 0.95
CA LEU A 272 -15.80 21.88 0.49
C LEU A 272 -16.73 20.68 0.76
N GLY A 273 -17.67 20.81 1.70
CA GLY A 273 -18.44 19.69 2.26
C GLY A 273 -17.77 19.09 3.49
#